data_AF-F2LSQ8-F1
#
_entry.id   AF-F2LSQ8-F1
#
_cell.length_a   1.000
_cell.length_b   1.000
_cell.length_c   1.000
_cell.angle_alpha   90.00
_cell.angle_beta   90.00
_cell.angle_gamma   90.00
#
_symmetry.space_group_name_H-M   'P 1'
#
loop_
_entity.id
_entity.type
_entity.pdbx_description
1 polymer ?
#
loop_
_entity_poly.entity_id
_entity_poly.type
_entity_poly.pdbx_seq_one_letter_code
_entity_poly.pdbx_strand_id
1 'polypeptide(L)'
;MEIVDVRVEYPSGLTIIDRGSFDAEDEIVRVSVAMRDALVSVNAFEAPPLATATGDGFVATLIQSKGDTFDVVSVAEPASKPRSRLGARLVRASWSKDQRQQFGRFCHTLTVSSIVGAVGYVHAISDFSIWTAMNVAALVVIGVITYIVGMDSMNGE
;
A
#
# COMPACT_ATOMS: atom_id res chain seq x y z
N MET A 1 7.30 6.87 21.18
CA MET A 1 5.90 7.09 20.77
C MET A 1 5.79 7.14 19.26
N GLU A 2 5.37 6.03 18.66
CA GLU A 2 5.11 5.90 17.22
C GLU A 2 3.60 5.96 16.97
N ILE A 3 3.16 6.45 15.81
CA ILE A 3 1.75 6.42 15.42
C ILE A 3 1.47 5.09 14.72
N VAL A 4 0.48 4.35 15.21
CA VAL A 4 0.08 3.05 14.65
C VAL A 4 -1.39 3.06 14.25
N ASP A 5 -1.73 2.31 13.21
CA ASP A 5 -3.13 2.09 12.84
C ASP A 5 -3.70 0.93 13.67
N VAL A 6 -4.75 1.18 14.43
CA VAL A 6 -5.42 0.21 15.29
C VAL A 6 -6.71 -0.23 14.62
N ARG A 7 -6.87 -1.54 14.42
CA ARG A 7 -8.05 -2.17 13.85
C ARG A 7 -8.63 -3.17 14.85
N VAL A 8 -9.91 -3.00 15.15
CA VAL A 8 -10.69 -3.89 16.02
C VAL A 8 -11.83 -4.49 15.20
N GLU A 9 -11.83 -5.82 15.07
CA GLU A 9 -12.78 -6.57 14.26
C GLU A 9 -13.64 -7.47 15.15
N TYR A 10 -14.95 -7.30 15.06
CA TYR A 10 -15.93 -8.08 15.81
C TYR A 10 -16.47 -9.25 14.98
N PRO A 11 -16.90 -10.36 15.61
CA PRO A 11 -17.45 -11.51 14.90
C PRO A 11 -18.70 -11.22 14.05
N SER A 12 -19.44 -10.16 14.36
CA SER A 12 -20.57 -9.68 13.55
C SER A 12 -20.17 -9.10 12.20
N GLY A 13 -18.87 -8.87 11.96
CA GLY A 13 -18.33 -8.18 10.80
C GLY A 13 -18.18 -6.66 11.00
N LEU A 14 -18.56 -6.13 12.17
CA LEU A 14 -18.27 -4.75 12.52
C LEU A 14 -16.76 -4.54 12.68
N THR A 15 -16.21 -3.54 12.00
CA THR A 15 -14.79 -3.18 12.11
C THR A 15 -14.67 -1.71 12.50
N ILE A 16 -13.90 -1.43 13.54
CA ILE A 16 -13.55 -0.08 13.99
C ILE A 16 -12.06 0.13 13.72
N ILE A 17 -11.73 1.22 13.02
CA ILE A 17 -10.36 1.58 12.66
C ILE A 17 -10.08 3.00 13.13
N ASP A 18 -8.97 3.20 13.84
CA ASP A 18 -8.50 4.51 14.28
C ASP A 18 -6.98 4.51 14.42
N ARG A 19 -6.39 5.68 14.67
CA ARG A 19 -4.97 5.84 14.98
C ARG A 19 -4.72 5.79 16.49
N GLY A 20 -3.71 5.04 16.88
CA GLY A 20 -3.20 4.97 18.24
C GLY A 20 -1.76 5.45 18.33
N SER A 21 -1.26 5.56 19.55
CA SER A 21 0.16 5.75 19.83
C SER A 21 0.72 4.49 20.49
N PHE A 22 1.78 3.95 19.91
CA PHE A 22 2.53 2.83 20.46
C PHE A 22 3.67 3.34 21.34
N ASP A 23 3.68 2.86 22.59
CA ASP A 23 4.75 3.04 23.54
C ASP A 23 5.60 1.77 23.59
N ALA A 24 6.85 1.87 23.13
CA ALA A 24 7.76 0.73 23.03
C ALA A 24 8.40 0.38 24.38
N GLU A 25 8.45 1.30 25.35
CA GLU A 25 9.01 1.02 26.68
C GLU A 25 8.04 0.18 27.51
N ASP A 26 6.74 0.49 27.40
CA ASP A 26 5.69 -0.18 28.16
C ASP A 26 4.98 -1.30 27.36
N GLU A 27 5.31 -1.50 26.08
CA GLU A 27 4.63 -2.43 25.14
C GLU A 27 3.11 -2.23 25.05
N ILE A 28 2.70 -0.96 25.10
CA ILE A 28 1.29 -0.56 25.20
C ILE A 28 0.87 0.24 23.97
N VAL A 29 -0.34 -0.03 23.46
CA VAL A 29 -1.01 0.82 22.46
C VAL A 29 -2.10 1.65 23.13
N ARG A 30 -1.97 2.97 23.04
CA ARG A 30 -2.96 3.95 23.50
C ARG A 30 -3.86 4.37 22.35
N VAL A 31 -5.17 4.17 22.49
CA VAL A 31 -6.16 4.56 21.49
C VAL A 31 -6.80 5.92 21.82
N SER A 32 -7.43 6.54 20.83
CA SER A 32 -8.17 7.78 21.06
C SER A 32 -9.33 7.59 22.03
N VAL A 33 -9.79 8.69 22.64
CA VAL A 33 -10.97 8.71 23.52
C VAL A 33 -12.23 8.30 22.74
N ALA A 34 -12.35 8.69 21.47
CA ALA A 34 -13.49 8.33 20.63
C ALA A 34 -13.54 6.82 20.34
N MET A 35 -12.40 6.21 20.01
CA MET A 35 -12.28 4.76 19.81
C MET A 35 -12.66 4.01 21.08
N ARG A 36 -12.16 4.47 22.24
CA ARG A 36 -12.48 3.89 23.55
C ARG A 36 -13.97 3.91 23.84
N ASP A 37 -14.64 5.05 23.66
CA ASP A 37 -16.08 5.17 23.91
C ASP A 37 -16.91 4.29 22.95
N ALA A 38 -16.47 4.19 21.69
CA ALA A 38 -17.07 3.27 20.73
C ALA A 38 -16.90 1.80 21.14
N LEU A 39 -15.69 1.40 21.57
CA LEU A 39 -15.41 0.04 22.03
C LEU A 39 -16.24 -0.32 23.26
N VAL A 40 -16.37 0.58 24.23
CA VAL A 40 -17.22 0.37 25.42
C VAL A 40 -18.68 0.12 25.01
N SER A 41 -19.18 0.92 24.07
CA SER A 41 -20.57 0.83 23.61
C SER A 41 -20.84 -0.47 22.85
N VAL A 42 -19.88 -0.93 22.03
CA VAL A 42 -20.03 -2.12 21.19
C VAL A 42 -19.80 -3.40 22.00
N ASN A 43 -18.84 -3.41 22.92
CA ASN A 43 -18.55 -4.56 23.78
C ASN A 43 -19.71 -4.90 24.75
N ALA A 44 -20.68 -4.01 24.91
CA ALA A 44 -21.91 -4.29 25.67
C ALA A 44 -22.84 -5.29 24.97
N PHE A 45 -22.73 -5.47 23.65
CA PHE A 45 -23.66 -6.30 22.86
C PHE A 45 -22.97 -7.29 21.91
N GLU A 46 -21.66 -7.19 21.75
CA GLU A 46 -20.86 -8.04 20.86
C GLU A 46 -20.00 -9.04 21.61
N ALA A 47 -19.61 -10.11 20.92
CA ALA A 47 -18.59 -11.05 21.40
C ALA A 47 -17.18 -10.41 21.37
N PRO A 48 -16.21 -10.95 22.13
CA PRO A 48 -14.87 -10.37 22.22
C PRO A 48 -14.23 -10.16 20.84
N PRO A 49 -13.73 -8.94 20.53
CA PRO A 49 -13.16 -8.64 19.23
C PRO A 49 -11.72 -9.12 19.08
N LEU A 50 -11.26 -9.23 17.84
CA LEU A 50 -9.85 -9.33 17.51
C LEU A 50 -9.28 -7.92 17.30
N ALA A 51 -8.33 -7.52 18.12
CA ALA A 51 -7.66 -6.22 18.03
C ALA A 51 -6.24 -6.37 17.46
N THR A 52 -5.89 -5.51 16.51
CA THR A 52 -4.56 -5.51 15.85
C THR A 52 -4.05 -4.07 15.72
N ALA A 53 -2.75 -3.87 15.89
CA ALA A 53 -2.07 -2.61 15.58
C ALA A 53 -1.06 -2.84 14.46
N THR A 54 -0.97 -1.91 13.52
CA THR A 54 0.00 -1.93 12.42
C THR A 54 0.86 -0.67 12.49
N GLY A 55 2.17 -0.84 12.58
CA GLY A 55 3.17 0.24 12.51
C GLY A 55 4.14 0.02 11.35
N ASP A 56 5.17 0.85 11.23
CA ASP A 56 6.12 0.81 10.11
C ASP A 56 6.97 -0.47 10.15
N GLY A 57 6.42 -1.54 9.56
CA GLY A 57 7.08 -2.84 9.47
C GLY A 57 6.75 -3.81 10.60
N PHE A 58 5.64 -3.65 11.33
CA PHE A 58 5.17 -4.65 12.30
C PHE A 58 3.64 -4.74 12.38
N VAL A 59 3.13 -5.93 12.68
CA VAL A 59 1.73 -6.16 13.05
C VAL A 59 1.71 -6.74 14.46
N ALA A 60 1.14 -5.99 15.40
CA ALA A 60 0.95 -6.40 16.78
C ALA A 60 -0.48 -6.92 16.99
N THR A 61 -0.63 -8.10 17.60
CA THR A 61 -1.93 -8.55 18.12
C THR A 61 -2.12 -7.95 19.50
N LEU A 62 -3.28 -7.33 19.71
CA LEU A 62 -3.61 -6.62 20.92
C LEU A 62 -4.62 -7.44 21.74
N ILE A 63 -4.43 -7.48 23.06
CA ILE A 63 -5.47 -7.90 24.00
C ILE A 63 -5.89 -6.68 24.82
N GLN A 64 -7.20 -6.52 24.99
CA GLN A 64 -7.75 -5.46 25.82
C GLN A 64 -7.34 -5.70 27.27
N SER A 65 -6.50 -4.82 27.81
CA SER A 65 -5.95 -4.96 29.16
C SER A 65 -6.89 -4.36 30.20
N LYS A 66 -7.06 -3.04 30.16
CA LYS A 66 -7.99 -2.28 31.01
C LYS A 66 -8.38 -0.96 30.34
N GLY A 67 -9.69 -0.67 30.30
CA GLY A 67 -10.20 0.65 29.94
C GLY A 67 -9.75 1.13 28.56
N ASP A 68 -8.75 2.01 28.54
CA ASP A 68 -8.26 2.73 27.37
C ASP A 68 -6.94 2.21 26.78
N THR A 69 -6.45 1.10 27.34
CA THR A 69 -5.12 0.60 27.07
C THR A 69 -5.20 -0.83 26.53
N PHE A 70 -4.51 -1.06 25.42
CA PHE A 70 -4.32 -2.37 24.82
C PHE A 70 -2.90 -2.85 25.06
N ASP A 71 -2.76 -4.07 25.59
CA ASP A 71 -1.46 -4.72 25.76
C ASP A 71 -1.10 -5.45 24.47
N VAL A 72 0.16 -5.33 24.05
CA VAL A 72 0.70 -6.06 22.90
C VAL A 72 1.04 -7.48 23.31
N VAL A 73 0.37 -8.47 22.72
CA VAL A 73 0.54 -9.89 23.08
C VAL A 73 1.52 -10.61 22.15
N SER A 74 1.66 -10.14 20.92
CA SER A 74 2.67 -10.65 20.00
C SER A 74 2.93 -9.65 18.89
N VAL A 75 4.19 -9.33 18.65
CA VAL A 75 4.65 -8.57 17.48
C VAL A 75 5.09 -9.57 16.42
N ALA A 76 4.38 -9.62 15.29
CA ALA A 76 4.81 -10.35 14.13
C ALA A 76 5.49 -9.38 13.15
N GLU A 77 6.69 -9.72 12.69
CA GLU A 77 7.24 -9.07 11.49
C GLU A 77 6.28 -9.37 10.32
N PRO A 78 5.89 -8.35 9.53
CA PRO A 78 4.96 -8.54 8.44
C PRO A 78 5.68 -9.43 7.44
N ALA A 79 5.16 -10.65 7.29
CA ALA A 79 5.59 -11.56 6.23
C ALA A 79 5.66 -10.75 4.95
N SER A 80 6.88 -10.59 4.41
CA SER A 80 7.15 -9.78 3.23
C SER A 80 6.22 -10.25 2.12
N LYS A 81 5.16 -9.48 1.85
CA LYS A 81 4.16 -9.91 0.88
C LYS A 81 4.85 -9.96 -0.48
N PRO A 82 4.82 -11.11 -1.19
CA PRO A 82 5.36 -11.19 -2.53
C PRO A 82 4.63 -10.16 -3.40
N ARG A 83 5.39 -9.35 -4.15
CA ARG A 83 4.90 -8.32 -5.09
C ARG A 83 4.00 -8.97 -6.16
N SER A 84 2.75 -9.24 -5.80
CA SER A 84 1.73 -9.73 -6.71
C SER A 84 1.21 -8.56 -7.55
N ARG A 85 0.98 -8.80 -8.85
CA ARG A 85 0.32 -7.84 -9.76
C ARG A 85 -1.05 -7.37 -9.24
N LEU A 86 -1.70 -8.12 -8.35
CA LEU A 86 -2.91 -7.67 -7.65
C LEU A 86 -2.65 -6.52 -6.66
N GLY A 87 -1.48 -6.49 -6.00
CA GLY A 87 -1.13 -5.43 -5.05
C GLY A 87 -1.00 -4.06 -5.72
N ALA A 88 -0.42 -4.02 -6.92
CA ALA A 88 -0.37 -2.79 -7.73
C ALA A 88 -1.77 -2.32 -8.15
N ARG A 89 -2.71 -3.25 -8.40
CA ARG A 89 -4.12 -2.93 -8.66
C ARG A 89 -4.85 -2.44 -7.41
N LEU A 90 -4.62 -3.05 -6.24
CA LEU A 90 -5.22 -2.62 -4.97
C LEU A 90 -4.75 -1.22 -4.55
N VAL A 91 -3.46 -0.91 -4.73
CA VAL A 91 -2.93 0.44 -4.48
C VAL A 91 -3.53 1.46 -5.44
N ARG A 92 -3.75 1.10 -6.71
CA ARG A 92 -4.42 1.99 -7.68
C ARG A 92 -5.93 2.10 -7.45
N ALA A 93 -6.57 1.09 -6.88
CA ALA A 93 -8.00 1.11 -6.58
C ALA A 93 -8.36 2.16 -5.51
N SER A 94 -7.41 2.50 -4.62
CA SER A 94 -7.58 3.58 -3.64
C SER A 94 -7.18 4.96 -4.16
N TRP A 95 -6.72 5.08 -5.41
CA TRP A 95 -6.31 6.38 -5.96
C TRP A 95 -7.50 7.21 -6.41
N SER A 96 -7.45 8.51 -6.09
CA SER A 96 -8.41 9.48 -6.61
C SER A 96 -8.28 9.62 -8.13
N LYS A 97 -9.34 10.11 -8.78
CA LYS A 97 -9.35 10.36 -10.23
C LYS A 97 -8.17 11.23 -10.68
N ASP A 98 -7.82 12.25 -9.91
CA ASP A 98 -6.70 13.14 -10.23
C ASP A 98 -5.35 12.41 -10.15
N GLN A 99 -5.12 11.60 -9.10
CA GLN A 99 -3.90 10.80 -8.96
C GLN A 99 -3.74 9.80 -10.12
N ARG A 100 -4.84 9.15 -10.52
CA ARG A 100 -4.87 8.25 -11.68
C ARG A 100 -4.54 8.97 -12.99
N GLN A 101 -5.02 10.21 -13.16
CA GLN A 101 -4.71 11.04 -14.33
C GLN A 101 -3.25 11.52 -14.35
N GLN A 102 -2.72 11.96 -13.21
CA GLN A 102 -1.31 12.37 -13.10
C GLN A 102 -0.37 11.20 -13.40
N PHE A 103 -0.66 10.02 -12.85
CA PHE A 103 0.12 8.81 -13.13
C PHE A 103 0.01 8.38 -14.59
N GLY A 104 -1.18 8.50 -15.19
CA GLY A 104 -1.39 8.24 -16.62
C GLY A 104 -0.53 9.13 -17.52
N ARG A 105 -0.52 10.44 -17.24
CA ARG A 105 0.34 11.41 -17.96
C ARG A 105 1.81 11.09 -17.78
N PHE A 106 2.24 10.74 -16.57
CA PHE A 106 3.61 10.31 -16.30
C PHE A 106 4.00 9.08 -17.14
N CYS A 107 3.11 8.08 -17.22
CA CYS A 107 3.34 6.90 -18.06
C CYS A 107 3.45 7.26 -19.54
N HIS A 108 2.61 8.16 -20.04
CA HIS A 108 2.73 8.65 -21.43
C HIS A 108 4.04 9.40 -21.69
N THR A 109 4.53 10.17 -20.72
CA THR A 109 5.87 10.79 -20.83
C THR A 109 6.95 9.71 -20.95
N LEU A 110 6.89 8.64 -20.14
CA LEU A 110 7.83 7.52 -20.25
C LEU A 110 7.74 6.80 -21.60
N THR A 111 6.54 6.65 -22.17
CA THR A 111 6.35 6.13 -23.52
C THR A 111 7.10 6.99 -24.55
N VAL A 112 6.92 8.32 -24.50
CA VAL A 112 7.61 9.25 -25.40
C VAL A 112 9.13 9.17 -25.20
N SER A 113 9.60 9.17 -23.95
CA SER A 113 11.03 9.04 -23.63
C SER A 113 11.62 7.73 -24.14
N SER A 114 10.87 6.62 -24.08
CA SER A 114 11.28 5.32 -24.62
C SER A 114 11.43 5.37 -26.16
N ILE A 115 10.48 6.00 -26.87
CA ILE A 115 10.54 6.14 -28.33
C ILE A 115 11.76 6.99 -28.74
N VAL A 116 11.92 8.16 -28.10
CA VAL A 116 13.07 9.04 -28.35
C VAL A 116 14.37 8.32 -28.01
N GLY A 117 14.41 7.59 -26.89
CA GLY A 117 15.54 6.78 -26.49
C GLY A 117 15.88 5.69 -27.49
N ALA A 118 14.90 5.01 -28.08
CA ALA A 118 15.13 3.98 -29.09
C ALA A 118 15.72 4.57 -30.37
N VAL A 119 15.15 5.67 -30.86
CA VAL A 119 15.66 6.38 -32.05
C VAL A 119 17.08 6.91 -31.80
N GLY A 120 17.30 7.58 -30.67
CA GLY A 120 18.60 8.12 -30.30
C GLY A 120 19.65 7.02 -30.10
N TYR A 121 19.26 5.91 -29.47
CA TYR A 121 20.14 4.76 -29.29
C TYR A 121 20.55 4.20 -30.63
N VAL A 122 19.61 3.86 -31.53
CA VAL A 122 19.89 3.34 -32.89
C VAL A 122 20.79 4.29 -33.70
N HIS A 123 20.56 5.61 -33.60
CA HIS A 123 21.35 6.58 -34.34
C HIS A 123 22.80 6.71 -33.82
N ALA A 124 23.03 6.43 -32.54
CA ALA A 124 24.35 6.54 -31.92
C ALA A 124 25.26 5.31 -32.15
N ILE A 125 24.75 4.23 -32.76
CA ILE A 125 25.47 2.95 -32.84
C ILE A 125 26.24 2.86 -34.15
N SER A 126 27.53 2.56 -34.05
CA SER A 126 28.40 2.36 -35.20
C SER A 126 28.41 0.91 -35.71
N ASP A 127 28.16 -0.06 -34.82
CA ASP A 127 28.14 -1.50 -35.14
C ASP A 127 26.90 -2.19 -34.58
N PHE A 128 26.25 -3.02 -35.41
CA PHE A 128 25.04 -3.73 -35.01
C PHE A 128 25.38 -5.07 -34.35
N SER A 129 25.00 -5.24 -33.08
CA SER A 129 25.19 -6.47 -32.31
C SER A 129 23.86 -7.04 -31.80
N ILE A 130 23.86 -8.29 -31.34
CA ILE A 130 22.69 -8.90 -30.69
C ILE A 130 22.29 -8.11 -29.42
N TRP A 131 23.26 -7.60 -28.65
CA TRP A 131 23.01 -6.78 -27.47
C TRP A 131 22.34 -5.45 -27.82
N THR A 132 22.77 -4.84 -28.92
CA THR A 132 22.12 -3.66 -29.50
C THR A 132 20.66 -3.94 -29.80
N ALA A 133 20.36 -5.05 -30.49
CA ALA A 133 18.99 -5.44 -30.82
C ALA A 133 18.14 -5.67 -29.55
N MET A 134 18.70 -6.29 -28.51
CA MET A 134 18.01 -6.50 -27.24
C MET A 134 17.69 -5.19 -26.52
N ASN A 135 18.61 -4.22 -26.52
CA ASN A 135 18.38 -2.91 -25.88
C ASN A 135 17.29 -2.12 -26.61
N VAL A 136 17.30 -2.12 -27.95
CA VAL A 136 16.23 -1.52 -28.75
C VAL A 136 14.89 -2.21 -28.45
N ALA A 137 14.86 -3.54 -28.42
CA ALA A 137 13.65 -4.29 -28.10
C ALA A 137 13.15 -3.97 -26.68
N ALA A 138 14.04 -3.86 -25.69
CA ALA A 138 13.69 -3.49 -24.32
C ALA A 138 13.05 -2.09 -24.26
N LEU A 139 13.60 -1.11 -24.98
CA LEU A 139 13.00 0.22 -25.06
C LEU A 139 11.60 0.16 -25.66
N VAL A 140 11.41 -0.54 -26.78
CA VAL A 140 10.10 -0.73 -27.41
C VAL A 140 9.11 -1.38 -26.44
N VAL A 141 9.51 -2.45 -25.75
CA VAL A 141 8.67 -3.15 -24.76
C VAL A 141 8.27 -2.21 -23.62
N ILE A 142 9.20 -1.42 -23.07
CA ILE A 142 8.91 -0.43 -22.04
C ILE A 142 7.91 0.62 -22.57
N GLY A 143 8.08 1.07 -23.81
CA GLY A 143 7.17 2.02 -24.44
C GLY A 143 5.75 1.49 -24.54
N VAL A 144 5.59 0.26 -25.02
CA VAL A 144 4.27 -0.40 -25.13
C VAL A 144 3.63 -0.61 -23.74
N ILE A 145 4.39 -1.12 -22.77
CA ILE A 145 3.87 -1.35 -21.42
C ILE A 145 3.42 -0.05 -20.77
N THR A 146 4.25 0.99 -20.82
CA THR A 146 3.92 2.29 -20.22
C THR A 146 2.73 2.93 -20.92
N TYR A 147 2.60 2.78 -22.24
CA TYR A 147 1.44 3.26 -22.99
C TYR A 147 0.14 2.61 -22.52
N ILE A 148 0.11 1.28 -22.49
CA ILE A 148 -1.08 0.51 -22.07
C ILE A 148 -1.43 0.83 -20.62
N VAL A 149 -0.42 0.88 -19.74
CA VAL A 149 -0.61 1.21 -18.32
C VAL A 149 -1.11 2.64 -18.12
N GLY A 150 -0.62 3.60 -18.90
CA GLY A 150 -1.08 4.99 -18.85
C GLY A 150 -2.53 5.12 -19.29
N MET A 151 -2.89 4.45 -20.38
CA MET A 151 -4.26 4.40 -20.90
C MET A 151 -5.23 3.74 -19.90
N ASP A 152 -4.85 2.58 -19.33
CA ASP A 152 -5.64 1.88 -18.30
C ASP A 152 -5.83 2.74 -17.04
N SER A 153 -4.79 3.47 -16.62
CA SER A 153 -4.87 4.36 -15.46
C SER A 153 -5.86 5.52 -15.68
N MET A 154 -5.94 6.06 -16.90
CA MET A 154 -6.81 7.19 -17.21
C MET A 154 -8.27 6.77 -17.48
N ASN A 155 -8.50 5.49 -17.80
CA ASN A 155 -9.81 4.93 -18.08
C ASN A 155 -10.44 4.33 -16.82
N GLY A 156 -11.30 5.09 -16.15
CA GLY A 156 -12.14 4.64 -15.06
C GLY A 156 -12.80 5.82 -14.36
N GLU A 157 -14.12 5.78 -14.18
CA GLU A 157 -14.81 6.62 -13.20
C GLU A 157 -14.48 6.12 -11.79
#